data_AF-H2AWY6-F1
#
_entry.id   AF-H2AWY6-F1
#
_cell.length_a   1.000
_cell.length_b   1.000
_cell.length_c   1.000
_cell.angle_alpha   90.00
_cell.angle_beta   90.00
_cell.angle_gamma   90.00
#
_symmetry.space_group_name_H-M   'P 1'
#
loop_
_entity.id
_entity.type
_entity.pdbx_description
1 polymer ?
#
loop_
_entity_poly.entity_id
_entity_poly.type
_entity_poly.pdbx_seq_one_letter_code
_entity_poly.pdbx_strand_id
1 'polypeptide(L)'
;MFDSLIAGSHKKLNWIMVDNSIIDPKNVRKDKWEIDGHILCKVGMTTKKDVKLRLSEWKKQCTFDVINLTPANIDLLLDAQNTKSSSGKTDSLSTLMSKLSLNKKKNKATNKFLTRKAWHLYTYRSGGFYTDGRGELKLPSIENGIHELFRKKYGKCYIYCAGCGENRRTRHCEWFKMPINDLPTIMKSIDDFCLSQSKA
;
A
#
# COMPACT_ATOMS: atom_id res chain seq x y z
N MET A 1 4.54 -6.71 -8.07
CA MET A 1 4.51 -6.58 -6.59
C MET A 1 3.14 -6.98 -6.05
N PHE A 2 2.08 -6.27 -6.45
CA PHE A 2 0.70 -6.57 -6.08
C PHE A 2 0.27 -8.00 -6.44
N ASP A 3 0.46 -8.42 -7.71
CA ASP A 3 0.09 -9.78 -8.13
C ASP A 3 0.90 -10.86 -7.40
N SER A 4 2.15 -10.54 -7.06
CA SER A 4 3.03 -11.42 -6.28
C SER A 4 2.55 -11.56 -4.84
N LEU A 5 2.05 -10.47 -4.25
CA LEU A 5 1.41 -10.45 -2.93
C LEU A 5 0.13 -11.30 -2.91
N ILE A 6 -0.74 -11.11 -3.92
CA ILE A 6 -2.01 -11.84 -4.07
C ILE A 6 -1.76 -13.33 -4.34
N ALA A 7 -0.87 -13.66 -5.28
CA ALA A 7 -0.57 -15.04 -5.66
C ALA A 7 0.29 -15.79 -4.62
N GLY A 8 0.66 -15.15 -3.51
CA GLY A 8 1.52 -15.77 -2.49
C GLY A 8 2.96 -16.06 -2.93
N SER A 9 3.38 -15.52 -4.07
CA SER A 9 4.73 -15.72 -4.61
C SER A 9 5.64 -14.58 -4.16
N HIS A 10 6.65 -14.88 -3.33
CA HIS A 10 7.66 -13.91 -2.90
C HIS A 10 8.67 -13.64 -4.03
N LYS A 11 8.23 -13.00 -5.12
CA LYS A 11 9.16 -12.50 -6.13
C LYS A 11 9.94 -11.32 -5.55
N LYS A 12 11.24 -11.52 -5.32
CA LYS A 12 12.17 -10.44 -4.99
C LYS A 12 12.20 -9.44 -6.15
N LEU A 13 12.01 -8.16 -5.84
CA LEU A 13 12.05 -7.11 -6.85
C LEU A 13 13.50 -6.70 -7.04
N ASN A 14 14.14 -7.23 -8.09
CA ASN A 14 15.54 -6.95 -8.38
C ASN A 14 15.77 -5.53 -8.92
N TRP A 15 14.70 -4.81 -9.27
CA TRP A 15 14.76 -3.46 -9.85
C TRP A 15 14.55 -2.32 -8.84
N ILE A 16 14.19 -2.67 -7.59
CA ILE A 16 14.06 -1.74 -6.46
C ILE A 16 15.16 -2.07 -5.45
N MET A 17 15.93 -1.06 -5.07
CA MET A 17 16.81 -1.15 -3.91
C MET A 17 16.41 -0.11 -2.88
N VAL A 18 16.33 -0.54 -1.62
CA VAL A 18 16.09 0.35 -0.47
C VAL A 18 17.44 0.91 -0.03
N ASP A 19 17.47 2.21 0.12
CA ASP A 19 18.61 2.92 0.67
C ASP A 19 18.37 3.21 2.15
N ASN A 20 18.95 2.37 3.00
CA ASN A 20 18.88 2.48 4.46
C ASN A 20 20.00 3.37 5.04
N SER A 21 20.86 3.97 4.20
CA SER A 21 22.06 4.72 4.63
C SER A 21 21.78 5.92 5.53
N ILE A 22 20.54 6.42 5.55
CA ILE A 22 20.13 7.54 6.42
C ILE A 22 19.74 7.06 7.82
N ILE A 23 19.32 5.80 7.96
CA ILE A 23 18.95 5.20 9.25
C ILE A 23 20.20 4.63 9.94
N ASP A 24 21.13 4.06 9.16
CA ASP A 24 22.43 3.63 9.65
C ASP A 24 23.55 4.16 8.74
N PRO A 25 24.27 5.22 9.15
CA PRO A 25 25.34 5.81 8.35
C PRO A 25 26.55 4.88 8.16
N LYS A 26 26.66 3.78 8.92
CA LYS A 26 27.67 2.73 8.70
C LYS A 26 27.20 1.69 7.69
N ASN A 27 25.90 1.62 7.40
CA ASN A 27 25.33 0.67 6.46
C ASN A 27 25.25 1.28 5.05
N VAL A 28 26.35 1.15 4.31
CA VAL A 28 26.46 1.58 2.90
C VAL A 28 25.78 0.58 1.95
N ARG A 29 25.29 -0.55 2.46
CA ARG A 29 24.67 -1.58 1.62
C ARG A 29 23.23 -1.21 1.30
N LYS A 30 22.94 -1.22 0.00
CA LYS A 30 21.59 -1.12 -0.53
C LYS A 30 20.94 -2.49 -0.43
N ASP A 31 19.87 -2.57 0.34
CA ASP A 31 19.16 -3.84 0.53
C ASP A 31 18.15 -4.05 -0.59
N LYS A 32 18.01 -5.31 -1.01
CA LYS A 32 16.94 -5.69 -1.94
C LYS A 32 15.60 -5.56 -1.22
N TRP A 33 14.58 -5.09 -1.94
CA TRP A 33 13.25 -5.03 -1.36
C TRP A 33 12.71 -6.43 -1.09
N GLU A 34 12.36 -6.70 0.17
CA GLU A 34 11.68 -7.92 0.59
C GLU A 34 10.21 -7.64 0.92
N ILE A 35 9.35 -8.50 0.37
CA ILE A 35 7.90 -8.44 0.55
C ILE A 35 7.55 -9.27 1.79
N ASP A 36 7.65 -8.64 2.97
CA ASP A 36 7.35 -9.26 4.26
C ASP A 36 6.19 -8.54 4.96
N GLY A 37 4.96 -8.82 4.54
CA GLY A 37 3.76 -8.13 5.09
C GLY A 37 3.69 -6.61 4.83
N HIS A 38 4.69 -6.06 4.14
CA HIS A 38 4.82 -4.66 3.78
C HIS A 38 4.66 -4.49 2.27
N ILE A 39 4.08 -3.36 1.89
CA ILE A 39 3.97 -2.90 0.51
C ILE A 39 4.71 -1.58 0.35
N LEU A 40 5.11 -1.30 -0.88
CA LEU A 40 5.70 -0.02 -1.23
C LEU A 40 4.64 0.87 -1.88
N CYS A 41 4.39 2.01 -1.27
CA CYS A 41 3.38 2.97 -1.71
C CYS A 41 4.05 4.27 -2.12
N LYS A 42 3.71 4.77 -3.32
CA LYS A 42 4.04 6.14 -3.72
C LYS A 42 2.83 7.02 -3.49
N VAL A 43 3.05 8.17 -2.89
CA VAL A 43 2.04 9.23 -2.79
C VAL A 43 2.43 10.31 -3.78
N GLY A 44 1.47 10.76 -4.58
CA GLY A 44 1.69 11.86 -5.50
C GLY A 44 0.38 12.54 -5.86
N MET A 45 0.44 13.84 -6.12
CA MET A 45 -0.72 14.58 -6.61
C MET A 45 -0.82 14.57 -8.14
N THR A 46 -2.00 14.93 -8.62
CA THR A 46 -2.20 15.30 -10.02
C THR A 46 -3.30 16.35 -10.15
N THR A 47 -3.12 17.29 -11.09
CA THR A 47 -4.15 18.24 -11.52
C THR A 47 -4.99 17.68 -12.67
N LYS A 48 -4.68 16.48 -13.15
CA LYS A 48 -5.37 15.84 -14.27
C LYS A 48 -6.75 15.35 -13.83
N LYS A 49 -7.70 15.39 -14.77
CA LYS A 49 -9.09 14.94 -14.53
C LYS A 49 -9.20 13.45 -14.19
N ASP A 50 -8.27 12.61 -14.70
CA ASP A 50 -8.27 11.17 -14.49
C ASP A 50 -6.93 10.69 -13.91
N VAL A 51 -7.01 9.93 -12.81
CA VAL A 51 -5.87 9.29 -12.13
C VAL A 51 -5.16 8.28 -13.04
N LYS A 52 -5.90 7.60 -13.93
CA LYS A 52 -5.31 6.62 -14.87
C LYS A 52 -4.27 7.25 -15.79
N LEU A 53 -4.50 8.50 -16.20
CA LEU A 53 -3.53 9.23 -17.02
C LEU A 53 -2.24 9.46 -16.25
N ARG A 54 -2.34 9.84 -14.96
CA ARG A 54 -1.16 10.04 -14.11
C ARG A 54 -0.38 8.74 -13.89
N LEU A 55 -1.08 7.64 -13.63
CA LEU A 55 -0.46 6.33 -13.47
C LEU A 55 0.26 5.88 -14.74
N SER A 56 -0.32 6.15 -15.91
CA SER A 56 0.29 5.84 -17.20
C SER A 56 1.58 6.63 -17.44
N GLU A 57 1.64 7.88 -17.00
CA GLU A 57 2.89 8.67 -17.04
C GLU A 57 3.96 8.10 -16.13
N TRP A 58 3.62 7.74 -14.89
CA TRP A 58 4.58 7.11 -13.99
C TRP A 58 5.08 5.78 -14.54
N LYS A 59 4.20 4.98 -15.14
CA LYS A 59 4.59 3.75 -15.83
C LYS A 59 5.55 4.02 -16.99
N LYS A 60 5.31 5.05 -17.79
CA LYS A 60 6.24 5.45 -18.87
C LYS A 60 7.58 5.94 -18.33
N GLN A 61 7.55 6.76 -17.27
CA GLN A 61 8.74 7.38 -16.71
C GLN A 61 9.67 6.37 -16.03
N CYS A 62 9.12 5.45 -15.23
CA CYS A 62 9.92 4.46 -14.53
C CYS A 62 9.89 3.08 -15.19
N THR A 63 9.22 2.89 -16.33
CA THR A 63 9.17 1.63 -17.11
C THR A 63 8.57 0.41 -16.41
N PHE A 64 8.08 0.57 -15.18
CA PHE A 64 7.48 -0.50 -14.37
C PHE A 64 5.99 -0.30 -14.20
N ASP A 65 5.26 -1.41 -14.05
CA ASP A 65 3.84 -1.39 -13.76
C ASP A 65 3.57 -0.81 -12.37
N VAL A 66 2.75 0.24 -12.35
CA VAL A 66 2.24 0.87 -11.14
C VAL A 66 0.77 0.52 -11.02
N ILE A 67 0.38 0.02 -9.85
CA ILE A 67 -1.01 -0.37 -9.56
C ILE A 67 -1.60 0.66 -8.61
N ASN A 68 -2.82 1.10 -8.92
CA ASN A 68 -3.54 2.02 -8.06
C ASN A 68 -3.99 1.32 -6.78
N LEU A 69 -3.78 1.95 -5.63
CA LEU A 69 -4.28 1.46 -4.34
C LEU A 69 -5.72 1.91 -4.14
N THR A 70 -6.64 1.22 -4.80
CA THR A 70 -8.08 1.39 -4.59
C THR A 70 -8.53 0.61 -3.35
N PRO A 71 -9.66 1.00 -2.72
CA PRO A 71 -10.28 0.22 -1.64
C PRO A 71 -10.42 -1.28 -1.97
N ALA A 72 -10.90 -1.60 -3.18
CA ALA A 72 -11.03 -2.98 -3.65
C ALA A 72 -9.68 -3.71 -3.71
N ASN A 73 -8.63 -3.03 -4.18
CA ASN A 73 -7.29 -3.60 -4.25
C ASN A 73 -6.69 -3.82 -2.84
N ILE A 74 -6.97 -2.93 -1.89
CA ILE A 74 -6.55 -3.11 -0.50
C ILE A 74 -7.27 -4.30 0.14
N ASP A 75 -8.56 -4.47 -0.14
CA ASP A 75 -9.31 -5.62 0.37
C ASP A 75 -8.72 -6.95 -0.11
N LEU A 76 -8.35 -7.03 -1.40
CA LEU A 76 -7.66 -8.20 -1.96
C LEU A 76 -6.30 -8.47 -1.27
N LEU A 77 -5.54 -7.43 -0.96
CA LEU A 77 -4.25 -7.58 -0.27
C LEU A 77 -4.42 -8.10 1.16
N LEU A 78 -5.38 -7.56 1.89
CA LEU A 78 -5.70 -8.01 3.25
C LEU A 78 -6.19 -9.45 3.27
N ASP A 79 -7.02 -9.85 2.29
CA ASP A 79 -7.50 -11.23 2.18
C ASP A 79 -6.35 -12.19 1.86
N ALA A 80 -5.46 -11.80 0.96
CA ALA A 80 -4.24 -12.56 0.66
C ALA A 80 -3.29 -12.68 1.86
N GLN A 81 -3.28 -11.71 2.78
CA GLN A 81 -2.45 -11.77 3.99
C GLN A 81 -3.09 -12.65 5.10
N ASN A 82 -4.41 -12.56 5.26
CA ASN A 82 -5.14 -13.36 6.24
C ASN A 82 -5.15 -14.85 5.89
N THR A 83 -5.30 -15.17 4.59
CA THR A 83 -5.24 -16.57 4.10
C THR A 83 -3.87 -17.21 4.34
N LYS A 84 -2.77 -16.45 4.21
CA LYS A 84 -1.41 -16.91 4.58
C LYS A 84 -1.25 -17.18 6.06
N SER A 85 -1.87 -16.35 6.91
CA SER A 85 -1.83 -16.55 8.38
C SER A 85 -2.58 -17.81 8.81
N SER A 86 -3.59 -18.24 8.04
CA SER A 86 -4.32 -19.49 8.28
C SER A 86 -3.67 -20.75 7.68
N SER A 87 -2.69 -20.61 6.78
CA SER A 87 -1.94 -21.76 6.24
C SER A 87 -0.64 -22.05 7.01
N GLY A 88 -0.36 -21.28 8.08
CA GLY A 88 0.62 -21.65 9.08
C GLY A 88 0.12 -22.89 9.80
N LYS A 89 0.87 -23.99 9.71
CA LYS A 89 0.67 -25.28 10.41
C LYS A 89 -0.26 -25.14 11.62
N THR A 90 -1.51 -25.60 11.48
CA THR A 90 -2.27 -26.01 12.65
C THR A 90 -1.42 -27.08 13.34
N ASP A 91 -0.97 -26.83 14.56
CA ASP A 91 -0.22 -27.82 15.33
C ASP A 91 -0.96 -29.15 15.25
N SER A 92 -0.24 -30.24 14.95
CA SER A 92 -0.77 -31.60 14.81
C SER A 92 -1.80 -31.95 15.90
N LEU A 93 -1.59 -31.45 17.11
CA LEU A 93 -2.47 -31.59 18.27
C LEU A 93 -3.85 -30.93 18.08
N SER A 94 -3.92 -29.71 17.55
CA SER A 94 -5.18 -29.00 17.29
C SER A 94 -6.05 -29.75 16.27
N THR A 95 -5.41 -30.35 15.26
CA THR A 95 -6.06 -31.23 14.28
C THR A 95 -6.56 -32.52 14.92
N LEU A 96 -5.79 -33.10 15.85
CA LEU A 96 -6.15 -34.32 16.59
C LEU A 96 -7.34 -34.07 17.52
N MET A 97 -7.33 -32.94 18.23
CA MET A 97 -8.40 -32.53 19.15
C MET A 97 -9.65 -32.01 18.42
N SER A 98 -9.53 -31.52 17.18
CA SER A 98 -10.69 -31.12 16.37
C SER A 98 -11.69 -32.27 16.12
N LYS A 99 -11.20 -33.52 16.16
CA LYS A 99 -12.03 -34.73 15.99
C LYS A 99 -12.79 -35.13 17.26
N LEU A 100 -12.48 -34.56 18.42
CA LEU A 100 -13.17 -34.80 19.68
C LEU A 100 -14.34 -33.83 19.92
N SER A 101 -14.59 -32.89 18.99
CA SER A 101 -15.73 -32.00 19.07
C SER A 101 -17.01 -32.71 18.59
N LEU A 102 -17.95 -32.93 19.51
CA LEU A 102 -19.26 -33.54 19.26
C LEU A 102 -20.24 -32.60 18.52
N ASN A 103 -19.85 -31.36 18.21
CA ASN A 103 -20.71 -30.40 17.52
C ASN A 103 -20.27 -30.20 16.06
N LYS A 104 -20.53 -31.20 15.22
CA LYS A 104 -20.56 -31.01 13.76
C LYS A 104 -21.84 -30.25 13.36
N LYS A 105 -21.93 -28.98 13.74
CA LYS A 105 -22.73 -28.06 12.92
C LYS A 105 -22.02 -27.98 11.58
N LYS A 106 -22.67 -28.49 10.53
CA LYS A 106 -22.29 -28.24 9.15
C LYS A 106 -22.33 -26.71 8.98
N ASN A 107 -21.22 -26.05 9.25
CA ASN A 107 -20.98 -24.71 8.77
C ASN A 107 -20.95 -24.89 7.25
N LYS A 108 -22.12 -24.72 6.61
CA LYS A 108 -22.15 -24.33 5.21
C LYS A 108 -21.10 -23.25 5.11
N ALA A 109 -20.09 -23.47 4.27
CA ALA A 109 -19.24 -22.41 3.80
C ALA A 109 -20.17 -21.43 3.07
N THR A 110 -20.87 -20.60 3.84
CA THR A 110 -21.31 -19.31 3.35
C THR A 110 -20.01 -18.70 2.89
N ASN A 111 -19.87 -18.57 1.57
CA ASN A 111 -18.98 -17.61 0.95
C ASN A 111 -19.31 -16.27 1.59
N LYS A 112 -18.73 -16.05 2.76
CA LYS A 112 -18.60 -14.77 3.39
C LYS A 112 -17.48 -14.14 2.59
N PHE A 113 -17.80 -13.81 1.34
CA PHE A 113 -17.25 -12.63 0.71
C PHE A 113 -17.51 -11.58 1.77
N LEU A 114 -16.45 -11.26 2.51
CA LEU A 114 -16.52 -10.36 3.63
C LEU A 114 -17.23 -9.13 3.08
N THR A 115 -18.46 -8.89 3.50
CA THR A 115 -19.07 -7.58 3.42
C THR A 115 -18.31 -6.73 4.43
N ARG A 116 -17.03 -6.49 4.13
CA ARG A 116 -16.20 -5.53 4.84
C ARG A 116 -16.96 -4.23 4.72
N LYS A 117 -17.10 -3.59 5.89
CA LYS A 117 -17.76 -2.31 6.09
C LYS A 117 -17.43 -1.41 4.90
N ALA A 118 -18.45 -0.97 4.17
CA ALA A 118 -18.28 -0.11 3.00
C ALA A 118 -17.30 1.00 3.35
N TRP A 119 -16.28 1.17 2.52
CA TRP A 119 -15.27 2.21 2.70
C TRP A 119 -15.97 3.56 2.64
N HIS A 120 -16.16 4.18 3.81
CA HIS A 120 -16.76 5.49 3.91
C HIS A 120 -15.67 6.54 3.71
N LEU A 121 -15.33 6.77 2.44
CA LEU A 121 -14.36 7.78 2.01
C LEU A 121 -15.13 8.88 1.28
N TYR A 122 -15.10 10.09 1.82
CA TYR A 122 -15.91 11.21 1.35
C TYR A 122 -15.29 11.95 0.15
N THR A 123 -13.95 12.03 0.12
CA THR A 123 -13.20 12.73 -0.93
C THR A 123 -12.68 11.79 -2.02
N TYR A 124 -12.77 10.48 -1.79
CA TYR A 124 -12.32 9.49 -2.76
C TYR A 124 -13.27 9.38 -3.95
N ARG A 125 -12.80 9.71 -5.15
CA ARG A 125 -13.55 9.63 -6.42
C ARG A 125 -12.63 9.09 -7.49
N SER A 126 -13.15 8.40 -8.51
CA SER A 126 -12.39 8.02 -9.73
C SER A 126 -10.97 7.46 -9.54
N GLY A 127 -10.69 6.75 -8.44
CA GLY A 127 -9.37 6.18 -8.17
C GLY A 127 -8.40 7.06 -7.37
N GLY A 128 -8.82 8.18 -6.80
CA GLY A 128 -7.97 9.06 -5.99
C GLY A 128 -8.75 9.96 -5.04
N PHE A 129 -8.04 10.71 -4.20
CA PHE A 129 -8.63 11.68 -3.27
C PHE A 129 -8.68 13.06 -3.90
N TYR A 130 -9.83 13.73 -3.78
CA TYR A 130 -10.08 15.01 -4.41
C TYR A 130 -10.21 16.12 -3.37
N THR A 131 -9.51 17.21 -3.64
CA THR A 131 -9.71 18.50 -2.96
C THR A 131 -10.29 19.48 -3.97
N ASP A 132 -11.31 20.23 -3.59
CA ASP A 132 -12.00 21.19 -4.46
C ASP A 132 -11.15 22.42 -4.85
N GLY A 133 -9.96 22.56 -4.25
CA GLY A 133 -9.04 23.67 -4.49
C GLY A 133 -9.52 24.99 -3.90
N ARG A 134 -10.60 24.98 -3.11
CA ARG A 134 -11.16 26.15 -2.42
C ARG A 134 -10.66 26.27 -0.98
N GLY A 135 -9.87 25.30 -0.53
CA GLY A 135 -9.16 25.32 0.74
C GLY A 135 -8.07 26.37 0.82
N GLU A 136 -7.59 26.63 2.03
CA GLU A 136 -6.51 27.60 2.29
C GLU A 136 -5.14 27.11 1.82
N LEU A 137 -4.96 25.79 1.74
CA LEU A 137 -3.71 25.18 1.30
C LEU A 137 -3.72 24.87 -0.20
N LYS A 138 -2.63 25.25 -0.88
CA LYS A 138 -2.37 24.86 -2.28
C LYS A 138 -2.05 23.37 -2.35
N LEU A 139 -2.30 22.75 -3.52
CA LEU A 139 -2.04 21.33 -3.74
C LEU A 139 -0.64 20.87 -3.26
N PRO A 140 0.49 21.56 -3.59
CA PRO A 140 1.83 21.21 -3.11
C PRO A 140 1.94 21.11 -1.58
N SER A 141 1.26 21.99 -0.87
CA SER A 141 1.24 22.01 0.60
C SER A 141 0.48 20.82 1.17
N ILE A 142 -0.60 20.40 0.50
CA ILE A 142 -1.39 19.23 0.88
C ILE A 142 -0.55 17.95 0.71
N GLU A 143 0.15 17.79 -0.41
CA GLU A 143 1.06 16.63 -0.60
C GLU A 143 2.19 16.62 0.42
N ASN A 144 2.83 17.77 0.66
CA ASN A 144 3.88 17.86 1.67
C ASN A 144 3.35 17.50 3.07
N GLY A 145 2.14 17.95 3.43
CA GLY A 145 1.50 17.58 4.69
C GLY A 145 1.26 16.08 4.83
N ILE A 146 0.76 15.43 3.76
CA ILE A 146 0.58 13.97 3.73
C ILE A 146 1.94 13.26 3.82
N HIS A 147 2.95 13.74 3.09
CA HIS A 147 4.30 13.18 3.16
C HIS A 147 4.90 13.33 4.56
N GLU A 148 4.73 14.46 5.23
CA GLU A 148 5.18 14.67 6.60
C GLU A 148 4.49 13.72 7.59
N LEU A 149 3.18 13.54 7.46
CA LEU A 149 2.41 12.60 8.26
C LEU A 149 2.95 11.17 8.11
N PHE A 150 3.21 10.74 6.87
CA PHE A 150 3.77 9.41 6.61
C PHE A 150 5.23 9.28 6.99
N ARG A 151 6.03 10.32 6.83
CA ARG A 151 7.43 10.34 7.30
C ARG A 151 7.51 10.22 8.81
N LYS A 152 6.59 10.85 9.54
CA LYS A 152 6.52 10.76 11.01
C LYS A 152 6.12 9.35 11.45
N LYS A 153 5.19 8.69 10.74
CA LYS A 153 4.66 7.37 11.12
C LYS A 153 5.53 6.19 10.64
N TYR A 154 6.03 6.23 9.41
CA TYR A 154 6.75 5.11 8.77
C TYR A 154 8.22 5.42 8.47
N GLY A 155 8.67 6.65 8.70
CA GLY A 155 10.02 7.10 8.33
C GLY A 155 10.14 7.51 6.86
N LYS A 156 11.33 7.99 6.49
CA LYS A 156 11.68 8.27 5.10
C LYS A 156 12.20 7.00 4.46
N CYS A 157 11.63 6.61 3.32
CA CYS A 157 12.15 5.52 2.51
C CYS A 157 12.74 6.09 1.22
N TYR A 158 14.03 5.82 1.00
CA TYR A 158 14.73 6.23 -0.20
C TYR A 158 14.90 5.03 -1.12
N ILE A 159 14.51 5.21 -2.38
CA ILE A 159 14.46 4.11 -3.33
C ILE A 159 15.23 4.44 -4.58
N TYR A 160 16.09 3.50 -4.98
CA TYR A 160 16.69 3.51 -6.30
C TYR A 160 15.79 2.75 -7.26
N CYS A 161 15.30 3.47 -8.27
CA CYS A 161 14.53 2.91 -9.35
C CYS A 161 15.44 2.68 -10.57
N ALA A 162 15.57 1.42 -11.00
CA ALA A 162 16.39 1.06 -12.16
C ALA A 162 15.84 1.58 -13.51
N GLY A 163 14.59 2.04 -13.55
CA GLY A 163 13.95 2.54 -14.77
C GLY A 163 13.94 4.06 -14.89
N CYS A 164 14.34 4.79 -13.84
CA CYS A 164 14.23 6.24 -13.77
C CYS A 164 15.61 6.92 -13.87
N GLY A 165 15.78 7.84 -14.84
CA GLY A 165 16.98 8.63 -15.13
C GLY A 165 17.93 8.02 -16.19
N GLU A 166 18.71 8.86 -16.88
CA GLU A 166 19.65 8.43 -17.95
C GLU A 166 20.65 7.37 -17.47
N ASN A 167 21.07 7.45 -16.19
CA ASN A 167 22.00 6.51 -15.57
C ASN A 167 21.32 5.43 -14.70
N ARG A 168 19.99 5.30 -14.73
CA ARG A 168 19.22 4.27 -13.98
C ARG A 168 19.46 4.25 -12.46
N ARG A 169 19.83 5.39 -11.88
CA ARG A 169 20.20 5.55 -10.46
C ARG A 169 19.49 6.71 -9.77
N THR A 170 18.34 7.13 -10.29
CA THR A 170 17.58 8.21 -9.65
C THR A 170 17.04 7.75 -8.30
N ARG A 171 17.32 8.55 -7.27
CA ARG A 171 16.82 8.33 -5.91
C ARG A 171 15.46 9.02 -5.77
N HIS A 172 14.45 8.27 -5.36
CA HIS A 172 13.11 8.79 -5.07
C HIS A 172 12.87 8.84 -3.56
N CYS A 173 12.25 9.92 -3.08
CA CYS A 173 11.92 10.16 -1.67
C CYS A 173 10.40 10.22 -1.39
N GLU A 174 9.59 9.98 -2.40
CA GLU A 174 8.11 10.00 -2.38
C GLU A 174 7.50 8.61 -2.09
N TRP A 175 8.34 7.63 -1.79
CA TRP A 175 7.94 6.26 -1.53
C TRP A 175 7.97 5.96 -0.03
N PHE A 176 7.06 5.09 0.39
CA PHE A 176 6.88 4.69 1.78
C PHE A 176 6.75 3.17 1.87
N LYS A 177 7.45 2.58 2.84
CA LYS A 177 7.28 1.18 3.22
C LYS A 177 6.17 1.11 4.26
N MET A 178 5.02 0.56 3.88
CA MET A 178 3.82 0.55 4.72
C MET A 178 3.37 -0.89 5.00
N PRO A 179 3.00 -1.23 6.25
CA PRO A 179 2.37 -2.51 6.54
C PRO A 179 1.01 -2.63 5.82
N ILE A 180 0.74 -3.79 5.22
CA ILE A 180 -0.51 -4.02 4.48
C ILE A 180 -1.74 -3.85 5.40
N ASN A 181 -1.62 -4.27 6.66
CA ASN A 181 -2.68 -4.12 7.68
C ASN A 181 -3.05 -2.67 8.01
N ASP A 182 -2.16 -1.71 7.75
CA ASP A 182 -2.38 -0.30 8.09
C ASP A 182 -2.96 0.49 6.91
N LEU A 183 -3.02 -0.10 5.71
CA LEU A 183 -3.56 0.53 4.50
C LEU A 183 -4.98 1.10 4.70
N PRO A 184 -5.92 0.42 5.39
CA PRO A 184 -7.24 1.00 5.64
C PRO A 184 -7.21 2.29 6.46
N THR A 185 -6.35 2.35 7.48
CA THR A 185 -6.17 3.53 8.32
C THR A 185 -5.54 4.67 7.52
N ILE A 186 -4.59 4.33 6.66
CA ILE A 186 -3.91 5.29 5.78
C ILE A 186 -4.91 5.94 4.82
N MET A 187 -5.76 5.14 4.17
CA MET A 187 -6.78 5.68 3.27
C MET A 187 -7.73 6.65 3.97
N LYS A 188 -8.17 6.31 5.19
CA LYS A 188 -9.00 7.21 6.00
C LYS A 188 -8.25 8.47 6.41
N SER A 189 -6.98 8.34 6.81
CA SER A 189 -6.17 9.50 7.21
C SER A 189 -5.97 10.49 6.06
N ILE A 190 -5.79 9.99 4.82
CA ILE A 190 -5.72 10.84 3.64
C ILE A 190 -7.08 11.48 3.37
N ASP A 191 -8.16 10.71 3.46
CA ASP A 191 -9.52 11.21 3.25
C ASP A 191 -9.88 12.32 4.26
N ASP A 192 -9.64 12.09 5.55
CA ASP A 192 -9.86 13.05 6.62
C ASP A 192 -8.98 14.30 6.44
N PHE A 193 -7.72 14.12 6.01
CA PHE A 193 -6.84 15.24 5.69
C PHE A 193 -7.40 16.05 4.53
N CYS A 194 -7.75 15.41 3.41
CA CYS A 194 -8.36 16.08 2.26
C CYS A 194 -9.69 16.77 2.62
N LEU A 195 -10.52 16.14 3.46
CA LEU A 195 -11.77 16.72 3.97
C LEU A 195 -11.54 17.96 4.80
N SER A 196 -10.54 17.94 5.70
CA SER A 196 -10.20 19.12 6.50
C SER A 196 -9.76 20.31 5.64
N GLN A 197 -9.30 20.05 4.42
CA GLN A 197 -8.89 21.08 3.47
C GLN A 197 -10.03 21.55 2.54
N SER A 198 -11.06 20.74 2.32
CA SER A 198 -12.30 21.21 1.67
C SER A 198 -13.14 21.96 2.69
N LYS A 199 -13.31 23.27 2.54
CA LYS A 199 -14.09 24.07 3.48
C LYS A 199 -15.56 23.61 3.53
N ALA A 200 -16.09 23.67 4.76
CA ALA A 200 -17.50 23.85 5.08
C ALA A 200 -18.10 25.09 4.39
#